data_AF-A0A8H3XD42-F1
#
_entry.id   AF-A0A8H3XD42-F1
#
_cell.length_a   1.000
_cell.length_b   1.000
_cell.length_c   1.000
_cell.angle_alpha   90.00
_cell.angle_beta   90.00
_cell.angle_gamma   90.00
#
_symmetry.space_group_name_H-M   'P 1'
#
loop_
_entity.id
_entity.type
_entity.pdbx_description
1 polymer ?
#
loop_
_entity_poly.entity_id
_entity_poly.type
_entity_poly.pdbx_seq_one_letter_code
_entity_poly.pdbx_strand_id
1 'polypeptide(L)'
;MLIGLSEKVDRLERKILNIDNRMSEGLNLSNETKFVKQTCAAIAKRLIVKNIYPTEDQFKVATKKYLLENEADFYEEMDDRDWNTYYEDKLAKPVNFFINSITFALC
;
A
#
# COMPACT_ATOMS: atom_id res chain seq x y z
N MET A 1 13.88 21.92 12.24
CA MET A 1 13.23 20.59 12.25
C MET A 1 12.19 20.40 11.14
N LEU A 2 11.38 21.42 10.78
CA LEU A 2 10.36 21.30 9.73
C LEU A 2 10.90 21.10 8.30
N ILE A 3 12.02 21.74 7.94
CA ILE A 3 12.63 21.64 6.60
C ILE A 3 13.05 20.20 6.26
N GLY A 4 13.70 19.52 7.20
CA GLY A 4 14.14 18.13 7.00
C GLY A 4 12.98 17.11 6.99
N LEU A 5 11.80 17.47 7.48
CA LEU A 5 10.60 16.64 7.32
C LEU A 5 9.97 16.84 5.93
N SER A 6 9.92 18.08 5.44
CA SER A 6 9.44 18.41 4.10
C SER A 6 10.26 17.70 3.01
N GLU A 7 11.58 17.75 3.09
CA GLU A 7 12.46 17.08 2.12
C GLU A 7 12.27 15.57 2.11
N LYS A 8 11.99 14.97 3.28
CA LYS A 8 11.68 13.54 3.40
C LYS A 8 10.33 13.21 2.76
N VAL A 9 9.32 14.08 2.91
CA VAL A 9 8.01 13.93 2.27
C VAL A 9 8.14 14.04 0.74
N ASP A 10 8.85 15.04 0.21
CA ASP A 10 9.04 15.20 -1.24
C ASP A 10 9.81 14.03 -1.87
N ARG A 11 10.73 13.44 -1.11
CA ARG A 11 11.48 12.26 -1.52
C ARG A 11 10.60 11.00 -1.51
N LEU A 12 9.68 10.89 -0.55
CA LEU A 12 8.68 9.83 -0.50
C LEU A 12 7.71 9.94 -1.68
N GLU A 13 7.21 11.14 -1.97
CA GLU A 13 6.27 11.37 -3.08
C GLU A 13 6.87 10.97 -4.43
N ARG A 14 8.11 11.40 -4.72
CA ARG A 14 8.80 11.03 -5.96
C ARG A 14 9.03 9.53 -6.10
N LYS A 15 9.33 8.85 -5.00
CA LYS A 15 9.56 7.39 -5.02
C LYS A 15 8.27 6.61 -5.17
N ILE A 16 7.19 7.07 -4.55
CA ILE A 16 5.86 6.52 -4.75
C ILE A 16 5.45 6.66 -6.22
N LEU A 17 5.69 7.82 -6.83
CA LEU A 17 5.41 8.05 -8.25
C LEU A 17 6.21 7.09 -9.16
N ASN A 18 7.48 6.82 -8.82
CA ASN A 18 8.33 5.90 -9.58
C ASN A 18 7.88 4.43 -9.45
N ILE A 19 7.52 3.99 -8.24
CA ILE A 19 6.95 2.65 -8.05
C ILE A 19 5.62 2.54 -8.80
N ASP A 20 4.82 3.62 -8.81
CA ASP A 20 3.59 3.71 -9.57
C ASP A 20 3.86 3.45 -11.07
N ASN A 21 4.82 4.15 -11.67
CA ASN A 21 5.16 3.95 -13.08
C ASN A 21 5.67 2.54 -13.39
N ARG A 22 6.56 1.97 -12.56
CA ARG A 22 7.13 0.63 -12.79
C ARG A 22 6.10 -0.49 -12.66
N MET A 23 5.08 -0.33 -11.81
CA MET A 23 3.97 -1.28 -11.74
C MET A 23 3.01 -1.14 -12.94
N SER A 24 2.78 0.08 -13.43
CA SER A 24 1.97 0.28 -14.65
C SER A 24 2.60 -0.38 -15.87
N GLU A 25 3.93 -0.37 -15.97
CA GLU A 25 4.67 -1.01 -17.08
C GLU A 25 4.67 -2.54 -16.98
N GLY A 26 4.68 -3.10 -15.78
CA GLY A 26 4.66 -4.55 -15.56
C GLY A 26 3.27 -5.21 -15.57
N LEU A 27 2.21 -4.41 -15.47
CA LEU A 27 0.83 -4.88 -15.28
C LEU A 27 -0.12 -4.10 -16.20
N ASN A 28 -0.16 -4.45 -17.48
CA ASN A 28 -1.21 -3.96 -18.36
C ASN A 28 -2.37 -4.98 -18.45
N LEU A 29 -3.60 -4.47 -18.22
CA LEU A 29 -4.96 -5.04 -18.41
C LEU A 29 -5.78 -5.35 -17.13
N SER A 30 -6.44 -4.34 -16.56
CA SER A 30 -7.84 -4.33 -16.01
C SER A 30 -8.05 -3.26 -14.91
N ASN A 31 -9.32 -2.96 -14.60
CA ASN A 31 -9.71 -2.08 -13.47
C ASN A 31 -9.23 -2.63 -12.10
N GLU A 32 -9.15 -3.95 -11.95
CA GLU A 32 -8.72 -4.61 -10.71
C GLU A 32 -7.25 -4.30 -10.40
N THR A 33 -6.37 -4.29 -11.41
CA THR A 33 -4.95 -3.94 -11.24
C THR A 33 -4.78 -2.50 -10.73
N LYS A 34 -5.54 -1.56 -11.31
CA LYS A 34 -5.49 -0.15 -10.89
C LYS A 34 -5.99 0.01 -9.45
N PHE A 35 -7.08 -0.67 -9.11
CA PHE A 35 -7.63 -0.69 -7.76
C PHE A 35 -6.61 -1.23 -6.73
N VAL A 36 -6.07 -2.43 -6.97
CA VAL A 36 -5.05 -3.05 -6.10
C VAL A 36 -3.87 -2.11 -5.87
N LYS A 37 -3.38 -1.48 -6.94
CA LYS A 37 -2.24 -0.56 -6.88
C LYS A 37 -2.52 0.68 -6.04
N GLN A 38 -3.65 1.36 -6.27
CA GLN A 38 -4.03 2.55 -5.51
C GLN A 38 -4.22 2.25 -4.03
N THR A 39 -4.88 1.13 -3.73
CA THR A 39 -5.07 0.61 -2.37
C THR A 39 -3.73 0.35 -1.69
N CYS A 40 -2.83 -0.40 -2.34
CA CYS A 40 -1.50 -0.71 -1.78
C CYS A 40 -0.67 0.55 -1.49
N ALA A 41 -0.67 1.53 -2.40
CA ALA A 41 0.06 2.78 -2.22
C ALA A 41 -0.50 3.61 -1.04
N ALA A 42 -1.82 3.67 -0.89
CA ALA A 42 -2.47 4.38 0.22
C ALA A 42 -2.15 3.74 1.58
N ILE A 43 -2.16 2.41 1.66
CA ILE A 43 -1.83 1.65 2.88
C ILE A 43 -0.37 1.85 3.24
N ALA A 44 0.55 1.72 2.27
CA ALA A 44 1.97 1.94 2.49
C ALA A 44 2.25 3.33 3.09
N LYS A 45 1.65 4.40 2.51
CA LYS A 45 1.75 5.76 3.06
C LYS A 45 1.28 5.84 4.51
N ARG A 46 0.09 5.29 4.82
CA ARG A 46 -0.48 5.31 6.17
C ARG A 46 0.42 4.59 7.18
N LEU A 47 1.03 3.48 6.76
CA LEU A 47 1.87 2.68 7.63
C LEU A 47 3.24 3.30 7.87
N ILE A 48 3.90 3.85 6.84
CA ILE A 48 5.20 4.52 6.99
C ILE A 48 5.12 5.73 7.92
N VAL A 49 4.00 6.46 7.92
CA VAL A 49 3.77 7.57 8.87
C VAL A 49 3.71 7.07 10.32
N LYS A 50 3.23 5.85 10.55
CA LYS A 50 3.07 5.27 11.89
C LYS A 50 4.26 4.42 12.35
N ASN A 51 4.89 3.71 11.42
CA ASN A 51 5.98 2.78 11.68
C ASN A 51 6.83 2.60 10.41
N ILE A 52 8.14 2.79 10.51
CA ILE A 52 9.08 2.65 9.38
C ILE A 52 9.27 1.17 8.97
N TYR A 53 9.01 0.24 9.90
CA TYR A 53 9.05 -1.22 9.67
C TYR A 53 7.81 -1.90 10.26
N PRO A 54 6.65 -1.82 9.58
CA PRO A 54 5.44 -2.45 10.05
C PRO A 54 5.52 -3.98 9.92
N THR A 55 4.88 -4.69 10.86
CA THR A 55 4.75 -6.16 10.80
C THR A 55 3.67 -6.58 9.80
N GLU A 56 3.65 -7.86 9.42
CA GLU A 56 2.61 -8.42 8.55
C GLU A 56 1.18 -8.23 9.08
N ASP A 57 0.99 -8.43 10.39
CA ASP A 57 -0.31 -8.16 11.03
C ASP A 57 -0.69 -6.67 10.96
N GLN A 58 0.28 -5.77 11.14
CA GLN A 58 0.04 -4.33 11.01
C GLN A 58 -0.35 -3.98 9.56
N PHE A 59 0.22 -4.65 8.56
CA PHE A 59 -0.23 -4.53 7.16
C PHE A 59 -1.67 -4.95 7.00
N LYS A 60 -2.02 -6.15 7.45
CA LYS A 60 -3.35 -6.73 7.27
C LYS A 60 -4.42 -5.87 7.94
N VAL A 61 -4.17 -5.40 9.16
CA VAL A 61 -5.08 -4.51 9.90
C VAL A 61 -5.25 -3.17 9.19
N ALA A 62 -4.17 -2.55 8.73
CA ALA A 62 -4.26 -1.27 8.04
C ALA A 62 -4.96 -1.38 6.68
N THR A 63 -4.77 -2.50 5.98
CA THR A 63 -5.44 -2.81 4.70
C THR A 63 -6.94 -2.98 4.92
N LYS A 64 -7.35 -3.80 5.89
CA LYS A 64 -8.77 -3.98 6.27
C LYS A 64 -9.40 -2.64 6.66
N LYS A 65 -8.71 -1.85 7.48
CA LYS A 65 -9.19 -0.51 7.88
C LYS A 65 -9.34 0.44 6.69
N TYR A 66 -8.40 0.45 5.75
CA TYR A 66 -8.49 1.29 4.56
C TYR A 66 -9.69 0.91 3.69
N LEU A 67 -9.88 -0.39 3.41
CA LEU A 67 -10.99 -0.87 2.58
C LEU A 67 -12.33 -0.57 3.23
N LEU A 68 -12.50 -0.82 4.54
CA LEU A 68 -13.71 -0.46 5.27
C LEU A 68 -14.02 1.06 5.22
N GLU A 69 -12.99 1.91 5.19
CA GLU A 69 -13.17 3.36 5.17
C GLU A 69 -13.44 3.94 3.77
N ASN A 70 -12.94 3.31 2.70
CA ASN A 70 -12.90 3.91 1.36
C ASN A 70 -13.62 3.07 0.30
N GLU A 71 -13.78 1.77 0.53
CA GLU A 71 -14.28 0.77 -0.42
C GLU A 71 -15.18 -0.22 0.35
N ALA A 72 -16.07 0.30 1.20
CA ALA A 72 -16.89 -0.49 2.11
C ALA A 72 -17.75 -1.50 1.36
N ASP A 73 -18.38 -1.08 0.26
CA ASP A 73 -19.21 -1.94 -0.60
C ASP A 73 -18.45 -3.18 -1.11
N PHE A 74 -17.17 -3.02 -1.47
CA PHE A 74 -16.31 -4.13 -1.89
C PHE A 74 -15.97 -5.06 -0.73
N TYR A 75 -15.74 -4.51 0.47
CA TYR A 75 -15.34 -5.29 1.63
C TYR A 75 -16.54 -6.02 2.28
N GLU A 76 -17.71 -5.40 2.32
CA GLU A 76 -18.93 -5.94 2.94
C GLU A 76 -19.45 -7.20 2.24
N GLU A 77 -19.10 -7.39 0.96
CA GLU A 77 -19.39 -8.61 0.21
C GLU A 77 -18.49 -9.80 0.59
N MET A 78 -17.41 -9.58 1.34
CA MET A 78 -16.43 -10.62 1.71
C MET A 78 -16.62 -11.08 3.15
N ASP A 79 -16.58 -12.40 3.36
CA ASP A 79 -16.40 -12.95 4.71
C ASP A 79 -14.92 -12.90 5.15
N ASP A 80 -14.63 -13.22 6.41
CA ASP A 80 -13.26 -13.18 6.93
C ASP A 80 -12.33 -14.18 6.22
N ARG A 81 -12.84 -15.29 5.66
CA ARG A 81 -12.05 -16.26 4.90
C ARG A 81 -11.69 -15.71 3.53
N ASP A 82 -12.67 -15.18 2.81
CA ASP A 82 -12.50 -14.56 1.50
C ASP A 82 -11.53 -13.37 1.59
N TRP A 83 -11.67 -12.57 2.65
CA TRP A 83 -10.73 -11.50 2.98
C TRP A 83 -9.29 -12.01 3.14
N ASN A 84 -9.10 -13.06 3.94
CA ASN A 84 -7.76 -13.59 4.21
C ASN A 84 -7.11 -14.10 2.92
N THR A 85 -7.86 -14.84 2.10
CA THR A 85 -7.39 -15.34 0.81
C THR A 85 -7.08 -14.20 -0.15
N TYR A 86 -7.98 -13.21 -0.29
CA TYR A 86 -7.75 -12.06 -1.17
C TYR A 86 -6.52 -11.25 -0.75
N TYR A 87 -6.37 -11.02 0.56
CA TYR A 87 -5.21 -10.33 1.09
C TYR A 87 -3.91 -11.05 0.75
N GLU A 88 -3.82 -12.35 1.02
CA GLU A 88 -2.61 -13.14 0.77
C GLU A 88 -2.26 -13.21 -0.72
N ASP A 89 -3.26 -13.41 -1.58
CA ASP A 89 -3.06 -13.58 -3.02
C ASP A 89 -2.78 -12.27 -3.76
N LYS A 90 -3.49 -11.20 -3.39
CA LYS A 90 -3.53 -9.96 -4.18
C LYS A 90 -2.82 -8.79 -3.54
N LEU A 91 -2.75 -8.73 -2.21
CA LEU A 91 -2.30 -7.52 -1.50
C LEU A 91 -0.99 -7.72 -0.72
N ALA A 92 -0.73 -8.89 -0.15
CA ALA A 92 0.41 -9.12 0.73
C ALA A 92 1.75 -8.87 0.01
N LYS A 93 1.94 -9.48 -1.17
CA LYS A 93 3.17 -9.30 -1.96
C LYS A 93 3.34 -7.85 -2.45
N PRO A 94 2.34 -7.20 -3.08
CA PRO A 94 2.50 -5.81 -3.53
C PRO A 94 2.71 -4.81 -2.38
N VAL A 95 1.96 -4.92 -1.27
CA VAL A 95 2.12 -4.03 -0.11
C VAL A 95 3.52 -4.17 0.49
N ASN A 96 4.01 -5.39 0.68
CA ASN A 96 5.35 -5.64 1.20
C ASN A 96 6.43 -5.08 0.25
N PHE A 97 6.23 -5.19 -1.08
CA PHE A 97 7.11 -4.61 -2.06
C PHE A 97 7.18 -3.08 -1.96
N PHE A 98 6.03 -2.40 -1.86
CA PHE A 98 5.99 -0.93 -1.71
C PHE A 98 6.76 -0.47 -0.47
N ILE A 99 6.64 -1.20 0.63
CA ILE A 99 7.17 -0.77 1.91
C ILE A 99 8.66 -1.03 2.00
N ASN A 100 9.14 -2.19 1.58
CA ASN A 100 10.57 -2.43 1.45
C ASN A 100 11.22 -1.45 0.46
N SER A 101 10.54 -1.12 -0.65
CA SER A 101 11.03 -0.15 -1.63
C SER A 101 11.15 1.26 -1.06
N ILE A 102 10.21 1.68 -0.21
CA ILE A 102 10.23 2.99 0.44
C ILE A 102 11.20 3.02 1.62
N THR A 103 11.27 1.96 2.42
CA THR A 103 12.15 1.89 3.59
C THR A 103 13.62 1.82 3.19
N PHE A 104 13.99 1.01 2.18
CA PHE A 104 15.34 1.03 1.60
C PHE A 104 15.73 2.42 1.09
N ALA A 105 14.72 3.18 0.66
CA ALA A 105 14.86 4.52 0.14
C ALA A 105 14.98 5.61 1.21
N LEU A 106 14.69 5.31 2.47
CA LEU A 106 14.78 6.21 3.63
C LEU A 106 16.11 6.06 4.37
N CYS A 107 16.72 4.86 4.34
CA CYS A 107 18.12 4.62 4.70
C CYS A 107 19.08 5.30 3.70
#